data_AF-A0A950AJQ9-F1
#
_entry.id   AF-A0A950AJQ9-F1
#
_cell.length_a   1.000
_cell.length_b   1.000
_cell.length_c   1.000
_cell.angle_alpha   90.00
_cell.angle_beta   90.00
_cell.angle_gamma   90.00
#
_symmetry.space_group_name_H-M   'P 1'
#
loop_
_entity.id
_entity.type
_entity.pdbx_description
1 polymer ?
#
loop_
_entity_poly.entity_id
_entity_poly.type
_entity_poly.pdbx_seq_one_letter_code
_entity_poly.pdbx_strand_id
1 'polypeptide(L)'
;MSMRAEEDRWSVHGRSHLSPSRMEAIGECLERSPIIVEHWFYRMGRAPERRIFDDFEEFQEYLKERARPGDAFHVWEFAAHCRDGDTLTNGKFPDVDGCVPEEGAY
;
A
#
# COMPACT_ATOMS: atom_id res chain seq x y z
N MET A 1 -19.56 -19.70 1.49
CA MET A 1 -19.07 -20.43 2.67
C MET A 1 -18.43 -19.41 3.61
N SER A 2 -18.80 -19.40 4.89
CA SER A 2 -18.16 -18.53 5.89
C SER A 2 -16.73 -19.04 6.11
N MET A 3 -15.72 -18.32 5.59
CA MET A 3 -14.29 -18.66 5.70
C MET A 3 -13.69 -18.24 7.06
N ARG A 4 -14.46 -18.33 8.14
CA ARG A 4 -13.94 -18.06 9.48
C ARG A 4 -13.34 -19.35 10.05
N ALA A 5 -12.03 -19.46 10.06
CA ALA A 5 -11.37 -20.57 10.75
C ALA A 5 -11.40 -20.37 12.26
N GLU A 6 -11.85 -21.37 13.02
CA GLU A 6 -12.06 -21.27 14.47
C GLU A 6 -10.75 -20.96 15.23
N GLU A 7 -9.63 -21.52 14.77
CA GLU A 7 -8.30 -21.30 15.35
C GLU A 7 -7.83 -19.84 15.28
N ASP A 8 -8.36 -19.05 14.35
CA ASP A 8 -7.97 -17.65 14.14
C ASP A 8 -8.74 -16.65 15.01
N ARG A 9 -9.55 -17.15 15.96
CA ARG A 9 -10.20 -16.36 17.03
C ARG A 9 -10.90 -15.10 16.51
N TRP A 10 -11.71 -15.27 15.47
CA TRP A 10 -12.51 -14.20 14.88
C TRP A 10 -13.36 -13.49 15.95
N SER A 11 -13.28 -12.16 16.00
CA SER A 11 -14.02 -11.36 16.98
C SER A 11 -14.48 -10.04 16.39
N VAL A 12 -15.52 -9.46 17.00
CA VAL A 12 -15.98 -8.09 16.68
C VAL A 12 -15.08 -7.00 17.26
N HIS A 13 -14.13 -7.38 18.11
CA HIS A 13 -13.15 -6.48 18.73
C HIS A 13 -11.78 -6.51 18.05
N GLY A 14 -11.63 -7.29 16.97
CA GLY A 14 -10.41 -7.35 16.19
C GLY A 14 -10.04 -5.99 15.59
N ARG A 15 -8.75 -5.80 15.29
CA ARG A 15 -8.27 -4.59 14.61
C ARG A 15 -8.75 -4.60 13.16
N SER A 16 -9.85 -3.90 12.91
CA SER A 16 -10.38 -3.71 11.56
C SER A 16 -9.62 -2.60 10.84
N HIS A 17 -9.21 -2.88 9.61
CA HIS A 17 -8.68 -1.85 8.71
C HIS A 17 -9.74 -0.78 8.38
N LEU A 18 -11.01 -1.18 8.32
CA LEU A 18 -12.15 -0.32 8.04
C LEU A 18 -12.63 0.50 9.25
N SER A 19 -11.87 0.55 10.35
CA SER A 19 -12.26 1.41 11.48
C SER A 19 -12.22 2.89 11.05
N PRO A 20 -13.21 3.73 11.44
CA PRO A 20 -13.28 5.12 11.01
C PRO A 20 -11.98 5.90 11.18
N SER A 21 -11.33 5.79 12.35
CA SER A 21 -10.08 6.51 12.63
C SER A 21 -8.89 6.10 11.75
N ARG A 22 -8.88 4.87 11.23
CA ARG A 22 -7.83 4.43 10.28
C ARG A 22 -8.10 4.94 8.89
N MET A 23 -9.36 4.89 8.46
CA MET A 23 -9.76 5.40 7.15
C MET A 23 -9.57 6.92 7.08
N GLU A 24 -9.88 7.64 8.18
CA GLU A 24 -9.61 9.07 8.33
C GLU A 24 -8.11 9.38 8.24
N ALA A 25 -7.27 8.68 9.01
CA ALA A 25 -5.81 8.86 8.95
C ALA A 25 -5.21 8.56 7.56
N ILE A 26 -5.78 7.59 6.83
CA ILE A 26 -5.38 7.30 5.45
C ILE A 26 -5.79 8.43 4.51
N GLY A 27 -7.03 8.93 4.63
CA GLY A 27 -7.49 10.08 3.85
C GLY A 27 -6.62 11.32 4.07
N GLU A 28 -6.36 11.68 5.33
CA GLU A 28 -5.46 12.79 5.69
C GLU A 28 -4.03 12.60 5.16
N CYS A 29 -3.55 11.36 5.08
CA CYS A 29 -2.26 11.04 4.47
C CYS A 29 -2.25 11.33 2.98
N LEU A 30 -3.29 10.91 2.27
CA LEU A 30 -3.38 11.06 0.82
C LEU A 30 -3.51 12.52 0.37
N GLU A 31 -4.01 13.41 1.21
CA GLU A 31 -3.99 14.86 0.95
C GLU A 31 -2.57 15.46 0.82
N ARG A 32 -1.55 14.77 1.34
CA ARG A 32 -0.16 15.27 1.38
C ARG A 32 0.87 14.36 0.71
N SER A 33 0.61 13.06 0.67
CA SER A 33 1.56 12.06 0.15
C SER A 33 0.84 10.79 -0.26
N PRO A 34 1.29 10.13 -1.35
CA PRO A 34 0.83 8.78 -1.66
C PRO A 34 1.05 7.82 -0.50
N ILE A 35 0.30 6.74 -0.48
CA ILE A 35 0.49 5.64 0.47
C ILE A 35 1.02 4.41 -0.26
N ILE A 36 1.86 3.66 0.42
CA ILE A 36 2.26 2.30 0.04
C ILE A 36 1.33 1.36 0.80
N VAL A 37 0.68 0.44 0.09
CA VAL A 37 -0.20 -0.57 0.65
C VAL A 37 0.35 -1.94 0.33
N GLU A 38 0.49 -2.76 1.36
CA GLU A 38 0.80 -4.18 1.24
C GLU A 38 -0.43 -5.00 1.69
N HIS A 39 -0.99 -5.75 0.74
CA HIS A 39 -2.18 -6.57 0.91
C HIS A 39 -1.79 -8.03 1.12
N TRP A 40 -2.06 -8.53 2.32
CA TRP A 40 -1.84 -9.90 2.77
C TRP A 40 -3.13 -10.71 2.63
N PHE A 41 -3.05 -11.79 1.86
CA PHE A 41 -4.20 -12.64 1.56
C PHE A 41 -4.36 -13.73 2.61
N TYR A 42 -5.48 -13.70 3.30
CA TYR A 42 -5.76 -14.60 4.40
C TYR A 42 -5.82 -16.07 3.95
N ARG A 43 -4.96 -16.90 4.55
CA ARG A 43 -4.80 -18.34 4.26
C ARG A 43 -4.48 -18.67 2.80
N MET A 44 -3.95 -17.72 2.04
CA MET A 44 -3.46 -17.99 0.69
C MET A 44 -1.95 -18.27 0.75
N GLY A 45 -1.50 -19.32 0.06
CA GLY A 45 -0.06 -19.67 -0.06
C GLY A 45 0.69 -18.78 -1.05
N ARG A 46 0.48 -17.45 -0.99
CA ARG A 46 1.09 -16.50 -1.93
C ARG A 46 1.68 -15.29 -1.21
N ALA A 47 2.66 -14.65 -1.84
CA ALA A 47 3.25 -13.42 -1.35
C ALA A 47 2.23 -12.26 -1.33
N PRO A 48 2.42 -11.26 -0.46
CA PRO A 48 1.59 -10.06 -0.45
C PRO A 48 1.68 -9.29 -1.75
N GLU A 49 0.59 -8.62 -2.13
CA GLU A 49 0.56 -7.67 -3.24
C GLU A 49 0.92 -6.27 -2.72
N ARG A 50 1.80 -5.55 -3.41
CA ARG A 50 2.20 -4.19 -3.06
C ARG A 50 1.70 -3.21 -4.11
N ARG A 51 1.07 -2.12 -3.66
CA ARG A 51 0.54 -1.06 -4.52
C ARG A 51 0.81 0.30 -3.89
N ILE A 52 0.85 1.32 -4.73
CA ILE A 52 0.87 2.72 -4.31
C ILE A 52 -0.48 3.31 -4.71
N PHE A 53 -1.07 4.11 -3.82
CA PHE A 53 -2.25 4.90 -4.09
C PHE A 53 -1.92 6.37 -3.82
N ASP A 54 -2.31 7.24 -4.74
CA ASP A 54 -2.24 8.70 -4.61
C ASP A 54 -3.62 9.32 -4.38
N ASP A 55 -4.69 8.55 -4.59
CA ASP A 55 -6.07 8.96 -4.41
C ASP A 55 -6.84 8.07 -3.41
N PHE A 56 -7.72 8.68 -2.61
CA PHE A 56 -8.49 7.98 -1.59
C PHE A 56 -9.66 7.18 -2.18
N GLU A 57 -10.29 7.69 -3.24
CA GLU A 57 -11.39 6.98 -3.90
C GLU A 57 -10.88 5.71 -4.59
N GLU A 58 -9.73 5.77 -5.27
CA GLU A 58 -9.07 4.60 -5.87
C GLU A 58 -8.75 3.55 -4.80
N PHE A 59 -8.23 3.98 -3.65
CA PHE A 59 -7.96 3.07 -2.55
C PHE A 59 -9.24 2.39 -2.03
N GLN A 60 -10.34 3.14 -1.89
CA GLN A 60 -11.63 2.58 -1.48
C GLN A 60 -12.20 1.60 -2.51
N GLU A 61 -12.06 1.90 -3.80
CA GLU A 61 -12.46 1.01 -4.89
C GLU A 61 -11.65 -0.29 -4.86
N TYR A 62 -10.33 -0.19 -4.67
CA TYR A 62 -9.49 -1.36 -4.52
C TYR A 62 -9.93 -2.26 -3.36
N LEU A 63 -10.24 -1.68 -2.19
CA LEU A 63 -10.75 -2.45 -1.05
C LEU A 63 -12.08 -3.16 -1.38
N LYS A 64 -13.01 -2.49 -2.07
CA LYS A 64 -14.31 -3.07 -2.46
C LYS A 64 -14.13 -4.25 -3.42
N GLU A 65 -13.23 -4.13 -4.40
CA GLU A 65 -13.04 -5.14 -5.43
C GLU A 65 -12.22 -6.33 -4.96
N ARG A 66 -11.13 -6.06 -4.22
CA ARG A 66 -10.06 -7.03 -3.97
C ARG A 66 -10.02 -7.57 -2.55
N ALA A 67 -10.48 -6.82 -1.55
CA ALA A 67 -10.42 -7.30 -0.17
C ALA A 67 -11.39 -8.46 0.07
N ARG A 68 -10.94 -9.43 0.86
CA ARG A 68 -11.75 -10.52 1.38
C ARG A 68 -11.71 -10.51 2.92
N PRO A 69 -12.76 -11.00 3.59
CA PRO A 69 -12.74 -11.10 5.05
C PRO A 69 -11.52 -11.90 5.54
N GLY A 70 -10.79 -11.31 6.49
CA GLY A 70 -9.58 -11.89 7.07
C GLY A 70 -8.28 -11.36 6.48
N ASP A 71 -8.31 -10.79 5.26
CA ASP A 71 -7.14 -10.16 4.65
C ASP A 71 -6.58 -9.06 5.56
N ALA A 72 -5.27 -8.89 5.53
CA ALA A 72 -4.57 -7.86 6.28
C ALA A 72 -3.96 -6.81 5.34
N PHE A 73 -3.95 -5.57 5.80
CA PHE A 73 -3.42 -4.43 5.05
C PHE A 73 -2.41 -3.72 5.92
N HIS A 74 -1.19 -3.59 5.42
CA HIS A 74 -0.18 -2.72 5.99
C HIS A 74 -0.08 -1.48 5.11
N VAL A 75 -0.05 -0.30 5.73
CA VAL A 75 -0.07 0.98 5.02
C VAL A 75 1.04 1.87 5.58
N TRP A 76 1.79 2.48 4.68
CA TRP A 76 2.87 3.41 4.99
C TRP A 76 2.73 4.68 4.17
N GLU A 77 3.14 5.82 4.73
CA GLU A 77 3.24 7.08 4.00
C GLU A 77 4.47 7.03 3.08
N PHE A 78 4.27 7.26 1.78
CA PHE A 78 5.35 7.15 0.79
C PHE A 78 6.49 8.12 1.10
N ALA A 79 6.19 9.40 1.34
CA ALA A 79 7.21 10.42 1.60
C ALA A 79 8.01 10.15 2.90
N ALA A 80 7.46 9.41 3.85
CA ALA A 80 8.15 9.06 5.09
C ALA A 80 9.19 7.94 4.89
N HIS A 81 9.02 7.09 3.88
CA HIS A 81 9.78 5.84 3.71
C HIS A 81 10.57 5.76 2.40
N CYS A 82 10.13 6.45 1.34
CA CYS A 82 10.80 6.50 0.05
C CYS A 82 11.61 7.80 -0.06
N ARG A 83 12.69 7.88 0.71
CA ARG A 83 13.62 9.02 0.74
C ARG A 83 14.88 8.70 -0.05
N ASP A 84 15.55 9.71 -0.58
CA ASP A 84 16.77 9.53 -1.39
C ASP A 84 17.84 8.66 -0.70
N GLY A 85 18.06 8.88 0.60
CA GLY A 85 19.02 8.11 1.38
C GLY A 85 18.64 6.64 1.60
N ASP A 86 17.38 6.27 1.37
CA ASP A 86 16.86 4.91 1.49
C ASP A 86 16.75 4.22 0.10
N THR A 87 17.18 4.89 -0.98
CA THR A 87 17.18 4.30 -2.32
C THR A 87 18.24 3.21 -2.44
N LEU A 88 17.87 2.06 -3.02
CA LEU A 88 18.82 0.98 -3.30
C LEU A 88 19.78 1.35 -4.43
N THR A 89 19.29 2.08 -5.42
CA THR A 89 20.04 2.62 -6.54
C THR A 89 19.30 3.83 -7.11
N ASN A 90 20.03 4.77 -7.68
CA ASN A 90 19.51 5.89 -8.42
C ASN A 90 20.28 6.04 -9.74
N GLY A 91 19.65 6.64 -10.75
CA GLY A 91 20.24 6.80 -12.06
C GLY A 91 19.20 7.25 -13.07
N LYS A 92 19.66 7.86 -14.16
CA LYS A 92 18.81 8.27 -15.27
C LYS A 92 18.90 7.23 -16.38
N PHE A 93 17.81 7.03 -17.10
CA PHE A 93 17.77 6.11 -18.22
C PHE A 93 18.55 6.70 -19.41
N PRO A 94 19.44 5.94 -20.08
CA PRO A 94 20.19 6.45 -21.22
C PRO A 94 19.30 6.65 -22.45
N ASP A 95 19.73 7.52 -23.36
CA ASP A 95 19.15 7.62 -24.70
C ASP A 95 19.61 6.46 -25.62
N VAL A 96 19.26 6.55 -26.91
CA VAL A 96 19.59 5.53 -27.92
C VAL A 96 21.09 5.36 -28.17
N ASP A 97 21.89 6.37 -27.87
CA ASP A 97 23.35 6.37 -28.03
C ASP A 97 24.08 6.01 -26.71
N GLY A 98 23.33 5.76 -25.63
CA GLY A 98 23.88 5.46 -24.31
C GLY A 98 24.22 6.70 -23.48
N CYS A 99 23.85 7.91 -23.93
CA CYS A 99 24.13 9.15 -23.21
C CYS A 99 23.13 9.36 -22.07
N VAL A 100 23.62 9.89 -20.95
CA VAL A 100 22.81 10.19 -19.76
C VAL A 100 23.06 11.64 -19.36
N PRO A 101 22.03 12.46 -19.10
CA PRO A 101 22.25 13.84 -18.68
C PRO A 101 22.79 13.89 -17.25
N GLU A 102 23.74 14.79 -16.96
CA GLU A 102 24.28 14.96 -15.60
C GLU A 102 23.31 15.73 -14.69
N GLU A 103 22.59 16.70 -15.24
CA GLU A 103 21.65 17.57 -14.51
C GLU A 103 20.20 17.47 -15.06
N GLY A 104 19.25 18.13 -14.41
CA GLY A 104 17.83 18.16 -14.79
C GLY A 104 16.97 18.83 -13.73
N ALA A 105 15.79 19.33 -14.12
CA ALA A 105 14.84 19.95 -13.20
C ALA A 105 13.84 18.90 -12.69
N TYR A 106 14.12 18.33 -11.52
CA TYR A 106 13.23 17.46 -10.75
C TYR A 106 13.63 17.50 -9.27
#